data_AF-A0A3P1CHV1-F1
#
_entry.id   AF-A0A3P1CHV1-F1
#
_cell.length_a   1.000
_cell.length_b   1.000
_cell.length_c   1.000
_cell.angle_alpha   90.00
_cell.angle_beta   90.00
_cell.angle_gamma   90.00
#
_symmetry.space_group_name_H-M   'P 1'
#
loop_
_entity.id
_entity.type
_entity.pdbx_description
1 polymer ?
#
loop_
_entity_poly.entity_id
_entity_poly.type
_entity_poly.pdbx_seq_one_letter_code
_entity_poly.pdbx_strand_id
1 'polypeptide(L)'
;MNSYKSLILSGLLVVGNLLTGCEKKEDPFVDRVVAPVLVLVDGASDGGGQTAEPVVTQKITAPVVMTVKILELDKSGILNNKVGIDSIPVAALAVKLVKREVKGTATVMTTIADLKTDATGKATLTKTWAELGITTPAVGSSVSLTWTGEYKGQTFSRLSRVQGVN
;
A
#
# COMPACT_ATOMS: atom_id res chain seq x y z
N MET A 1 -11.46 71.10 -30.43
CA MET A 1 -11.79 69.68 -30.68
C MET A 1 -10.57 68.85 -30.33
N ASN A 2 -10.76 67.76 -29.59
CA ASN A 2 -9.77 66.70 -29.23
C ASN A 2 -8.94 66.91 -27.95
N SER A 3 -9.54 66.66 -26.78
CA SER A 3 -8.78 66.20 -25.59
C SER A 3 -9.63 65.43 -24.55
N TYR A 4 -10.72 64.75 -24.96
CA TYR A 4 -11.59 64.00 -24.03
C TYR A 4 -11.46 62.48 -24.15
N LYS A 5 -10.48 61.97 -24.91
CA LYS A 5 -10.35 60.51 -25.17
C LYS A 5 -9.46 59.76 -24.19
N SER A 6 -8.71 60.44 -23.31
CA SER A 6 -7.78 59.75 -22.39
C SER A 6 -8.35 59.44 -21.00
N LEU A 7 -9.60 59.84 -20.72
CA LEU A 7 -10.21 59.72 -19.39
C LEU A 7 -11.24 58.58 -19.27
N ILE A 8 -11.53 57.85 -20.36
CA ILE A 8 -12.50 56.75 -20.36
C ILE A 8 -11.81 55.37 -20.36
N LEU A 9 -10.49 55.30 -20.60
CA LEU A 9 -9.78 54.03 -20.71
C LEU A 9 -9.08 53.57 -19.41
N SER A 10 -8.93 54.44 -18.42
CA SER A 10 -8.33 54.09 -17.11
C SER A 10 -9.35 53.72 -16.02
N GLY A 11 -10.65 53.81 -16.30
CA GLY A 11 -11.72 53.51 -15.34
C GLY A 11 -12.24 52.06 -15.37
N LEU A 12 -11.89 51.27 -16.39
CA LEU A 12 -12.45 49.91 -16.58
C LEU A 12 -11.59 48.78 -16.03
N LEU A 13 -10.36 49.05 -15.56
CA LEU A 13 -9.40 48.03 -15.12
C LEU A 13 -9.36 47.76 -13.61
N VAL A 14 -10.17 48.47 -12.81
CA VAL A 14 -10.12 48.37 -11.33
C VAL A 14 -11.31 47.57 -10.75
N VAL A 15 -12.32 47.18 -11.54
CA VAL A 15 -13.54 46.52 -11.03
C VAL A 15 -13.55 45.00 -11.27
N GLY A 16 -12.52 44.42 -11.90
CA GLY A 16 -12.47 43.00 -12.27
C GLY A 16 -11.99 42.02 -11.19
N ASN A 17 -11.44 42.49 -10.07
CA ASN A 17 -10.73 41.64 -9.09
C ASN A 17 -11.54 41.25 -7.83
N LEU A 18 -12.87 41.39 -7.85
CA LEU A 18 -13.71 41.16 -6.66
C LEU A 18 -14.65 39.95 -6.75
N LEU A 19 -14.50 39.05 -7.74
CA LEU A 19 -15.39 37.90 -7.92
C LEU A 19 -14.74 36.52 -7.91
N THR A 20 -13.50 36.36 -7.43
CA THR A 20 -12.99 35.04 -7.03
C THR A 20 -13.42 34.73 -5.58
N GLY A 21 -14.73 34.81 -5.34
CA GLY A 21 -15.34 34.37 -4.09
C GLY A 21 -15.32 32.85 -4.02
N CYS A 22 -14.60 32.34 -3.02
CA CYS A 22 -14.65 30.97 -2.50
C CYS A 22 -14.51 29.88 -3.56
N GLU A 23 -13.25 29.49 -3.83
CA GLU A 23 -13.01 28.06 -4.05
C GLU A 23 -13.70 27.32 -2.91
N LYS A 24 -14.67 26.46 -3.26
CA LYS A 24 -15.19 25.48 -2.30
C LYS A 24 -13.95 24.81 -1.75
N LYS A 25 -13.68 25.07 -0.47
CA LYS A 25 -12.75 24.27 0.33
C LYS A 25 -13.19 22.84 0.07
N GLU A 26 -12.44 22.13 -0.78
CA GLU A 26 -12.69 20.72 -1.00
C GLU A 26 -12.76 20.11 0.39
N ASP A 27 -13.88 19.45 0.66
CA ASP A 27 -14.09 18.80 1.92
C ASP A 27 -12.89 17.86 2.13
N PRO A 28 -11.99 18.14 3.09
CA PRO A 28 -10.77 17.36 3.26
C PRO A 28 -11.07 15.93 3.72
N PHE A 29 -12.34 15.61 3.98
CA PHE A 29 -12.80 14.25 4.20
C PHE A 29 -12.92 13.51 2.87
N VAL A 30 -11.76 13.09 2.34
CA VAL A 30 -11.71 11.96 1.42
C VAL A 30 -12.35 10.77 2.14
N ASP A 31 -13.35 10.13 1.53
CA ASP A 31 -13.94 8.91 2.06
C ASP A 31 -12.83 7.91 2.36
N ARG A 32 -12.63 7.63 3.65
CA ARG A 32 -11.70 6.57 4.07
C ARG A 32 -12.35 5.25 3.72
N VAL A 33 -12.00 4.72 2.55
CA VAL A 33 -12.19 3.29 2.28
C VAL A 33 -11.35 2.54 3.29
N VAL A 34 -12.02 2.00 4.30
CA VAL A 34 -11.40 1.28 5.41
C VAL A 34 -10.72 0.05 4.83
N ALA A 35 -9.44 -0.15 5.13
CA ALA A 35 -8.73 -1.37 4.75
C ALA A 35 -9.55 -2.59 5.25
N PRO A 36 -9.97 -3.50 4.35
CA PRO A 36 -10.95 -4.54 4.69
C PRO A 36 -10.37 -5.61 5.62
N VAL A 37 -9.05 -5.70 5.67
CA VAL A 37 -8.29 -6.62 6.51
C VAL A 37 -7.00 -5.96 6.98
N LEU A 38 -6.49 -6.41 8.13
CA LEU A 38 -5.12 -6.17 8.56
C LEU A 38 -4.21 -7.23 7.93
N VAL A 39 -3.17 -6.77 7.23
CA VAL A 39 -2.15 -7.64 6.61
C VAL A 39 -0.81 -7.42 7.31
N LEU A 40 -0.33 -8.45 7.98
CA LEU A 40 0.95 -8.47 8.69
C LEU A 40 1.95 -9.30 7.91
N VAL A 41 3.14 -8.76 7.67
CA VAL A 41 4.24 -9.51 7.02
C VAL A 41 5.09 -10.14 8.11
N ASP A 42 4.99 -11.45 8.26
CA ASP A 42 5.71 -12.21 9.28
C ASP A 42 7.22 -12.19 9.01
N GLY A 43 8.01 -12.09 10.09
CA GLY A 43 9.48 -12.09 10.02
C GLY A 43 10.10 -10.73 9.69
N ALA A 44 9.30 -9.67 9.55
CA ALA A 44 9.80 -8.30 9.48
C ALA A 44 10.12 -7.76 10.88
N SER A 45 11.26 -7.08 11.03
CA SER A 45 11.78 -6.60 12.33
C SER A 45 10.92 -5.52 12.98
N ASP A 46 10.08 -4.85 12.20
CA ASP A 46 9.14 -3.81 12.62
C ASP A 46 7.76 -4.37 13.02
N GLY A 47 7.62 -5.70 13.10
CA GLY A 47 6.34 -6.35 13.38
C GLY A 47 5.40 -6.43 12.17
N GLY A 48 5.86 -6.12 10.95
CA GLY A 48 5.17 -6.46 9.70
C GLY A 48 3.94 -5.61 9.35
N GLY A 49 3.36 -4.93 10.35
CA GLY A 49 2.18 -4.07 10.21
C GLY A 49 2.45 -2.57 10.38
N GLN A 50 3.63 -2.20 10.88
CA GLN A 50 3.88 -0.82 11.38
C GLN A 50 4.48 0.12 10.33
N THR A 51 5.19 -0.40 9.33
CA THR A 51 5.72 0.42 8.23
C THR A 51 4.91 0.23 6.95
N ALA A 52 5.13 1.13 5.99
CA ALA A 52 4.50 1.02 4.67
C ALA A 52 5.07 -0.16 3.85
N GLU A 53 6.34 -0.52 4.07
CA GLU A 53 7.06 -1.57 3.34
C GLU A 53 7.96 -2.36 4.30
N PRO A 54 7.39 -3.30 5.07
CA PRO A 54 8.14 -4.16 5.97
C PRO A 54 9.19 -5.00 5.23
N VAL A 55 10.36 -5.15 5.85
CA VAL A 55 11.51 -5.86 5.28
C VAL A 55 11.76 -7.16 6.03
N VAL A 56 11.69 -8.28 5.31
CA VAL A 56 12.04 -9.62 5.81
C VAL A 56 13.46 -9.95 5.36
N THR A 57 14.29 -10.39 6.29
CA THR A 57 15.68 -10.75 6.02
C THR A 57 15.82 -12.25 5.79
N GLN A 58 16.49 -12.65 4.71
CA GLN A 58 16.71 -14.05 4.36
C GLN A 58 18.18 -14.28 3.98
N LYS A 59 18.71 -15.46 4.32
CA LYS A 59 20.08 -15.82 3.91
C LYS A 59 20.15 -16.00 2.40
N ILE A 60 21.20 -15.47 1.77
CA ILE A 60 21.41 -15.61 0.32
C ILE A 60 21.64 -17.07 -0.10
N THR A 61 22.08 -17.91 0.84
CA THR A 61 22.30 -19.36 0.65
C THR A 61 21.05 -20.19 0.91
N ALA A 62 19.99 -19.61 1.48
CA ALA A 62 18.75 -20.30 1.80
C ALA A 62 17.61 -19.90 0.84
N PRO A 63 16.55 -20.72 0.74
CA PRO A 63 15.33 -20.31 0.07
C PRO A 63 14.72 -19.06 0.69
N VAL A 64 14.04 -18.26 -0.13
CA VAL A 64 13.23 -17.13 0.32
C VAL A 64 11.90 -17.66 0.84
N VAL A 65 11.65 -17.43 2.12
CA VAL A 65 10.36 -17.67 2.76
C VAL A 65 9.72 -16.33 3.11
N MET A 66 8.53 -16.09 2.57
CA MET A 66 7.75 -14.90 2.87
C MET A 66 6.37 -15.34 3.35
N THR A 67 5.93 -14.82 4.49
CA THR A 67 4.62 -15.17 5.06
C THR A 67 3.85 -13.90 5.36
N VAL A 68 2.56 -13.91 5.05
CA VAL A 68 1.62 -12.88 5.54
C VAL A 68 0.55 -13.51 6.41
N LYS A 69 0.14 -12.80 7.45
CA LYS A 69 -1.04 -13.11 8.25
C LYS A 69 -2.12 -12.07 7.96
N ILE A 70 -3.31 -12.55 7.61
CA ILE A 70 -4.45 -11.73 7.25
C ILE A 70 -5.54 -11.90 8.32
N LEU A 71 -5.96 -10.78 8.87
CA LEU A 71 -6.89 -10.70 9.99
C LEU A 71 -8.03 -9.75 9.64
N GLU A 72 -9.26 -10.16 9.88
CA GLU A 72 -10.38 -9.25 9.99
C GLU A 72 -10.34 -8.59 11.37
N LEU A 73 -10.55 -7.27 11.42
CA LEU A 73 -10.64 -6.54 12.67
C LEU A 73 -12.12 -6.32 13.02
N ASP A 74 -12.62 -7.00 14.04
CA ASP A 74 -13.94 -6.71 14.59
C ASP A 74 -13.85 -5.48 15.50
N LYS A 75 -14.53 -4.42 15.07
CA LYS A 75 -14.56 -3.11 15.74
C LYS A 75 -15.77 -2.93 16.64
N SER A 76 -16.63 -3.93 16.79
CA SER A 76 -17.84 -3.88 17.61
C SER A 76 -17.58 -3.40 19.05
N GLY A 77 -16.42 -3.75 19.59
CA GLY A 77 -15.97 -3.38 20.94
C GLY A 77 -15.04 -2.17 21.05
N ILE A 78 -14.79 -1.40 19.98
CA ILE A 78 -13.71 -0.38 19.97
C ILE A 78 -13.84 0.70 21.04
N LEU A 79 -15.06 1.02 21.48
CA LEU A 79 -15.33 2.00 22.55
C LEU A 79 -15.44 1.36 23.94
N ASN A 80 -15.41 0.03 24.03
CA ASN A 80 -15.47 -0.71 25.27
C ASN A 80 -14.05 -1.15 25.67
N ASN A 81 -13.49 -0.48 26.69
CA ASN A 81 -12.14 -0.74 27.18
C ASN A 81 -11.92 -2.14 27.77
N LYS A 82 -12.97 -2.93 28.02
CA LYS A 82 -12.89 -4.33 28.45
C LYS A 82 -12.87 -5.32 27.28
N VAL A 83 -13.36 -4.92 26.11
CA VAL A 83 -13.47 -5.79 24.92
C VAL A 83 -12.42 -5.43 23.89
N GLY A 84 -12.36 -4.15 23.48
CA GLY A 84 -11.42 -3.67 22.48
C GLY A 84 -11.74 -4.11 21.05
N ILE A 85 -10.71 -4.17 20.20
CA ILE A 85 -10.78 -4.68 18.83
C ILE A 85 -10.35 -6.14 18.85
N ASP A 86 -11.17 -7.02 18.27
CA ASP A 86 -10.80 -8.42 18.09
C ASP A 86 -10.15 -8.65 16.71
N SER A 87 -9.25 -9.62 16.62
CA SER A 87 -8.50 -9.97 15.41
C SER A 87 -8.80 -11.39 14.99
N ILE A 88 -9.61 -11.54 13.95
CA ILE A 88 -10.14 -12.83 13.50
C ILE A 88 -9.34 -13.29 12.27
N PRO A 89 -8.68 -14.46 12.30
CA PRO A 89 -7.97 -14.98 11.13
C PRO A 89 -8.90 -15.24 9.95
N VAL A 90 -8.53 -14.76 8.76
CA VAL A 90 -9.30 -15.00 7.54
C VAL A 90 -8.75 -16.22 6.81
N ALA A 91 -9.46 -17.35 6.87
CA ALA A 91 -9.06 -18.60 6.22
C ALA A 91 -9.54 -18.69 4.76
N ALA A 92 -8.84 -19.50 3.96
CA ALA A 92 -9.15 -19.80 2.56
C ALA A 92 -9.26 -18.58 1.63
N LEU A 93 -8.69 -17.45 2.05
CA LEU A 93 -8.67 -16.20 1.29
C LEU A 93 -7.68 -16.32 0.13
N ALA A 94 -8.11 -15.99 -1.09
CA ALA A 94 -7.20 -15.91 -2.23
C ALA A 94 -6.28 -14.68 -2.11
N VAL A 95 -4.97 -14.91 -2.19
CA VAL A 95 -3.94 -13.88 -2.09
C VAL A 95 -3.00 -14.02 -3.26
N LYS A 96 -2.84 -12.96 -4.05
CA LYS A 96 -1.87 -12.91 -5.14
C LYS A 96 -0.61 -12.20 -4.66
N LEU A 97 0.54 -12.80 -4.93
CA LEU A 97 1.83 -12.19 -4.69
C LEU A 97 2.44 -11.73 -6.01
N VAL A 98 2.81 -10.46 -6.07
CA VAL A 98 3.34 -9.81 -7.27
C VAL A 98 4.70 -9.21 -6.96
N LYS A 99 5.70 -9.50 -7.79
CA LYS A 99 6.98 -8.81 -7.77
C LYS A 99 6.83 -7.44 -8.44
N ARG A 100 7.36 -6.43 -7.77
CA ARG A 100 7.41 -5.05 -8.23
C ARG A 100 8.84 -4.68 -8.60
N GLU A 101 9.06 -4.32 -9.84
CA GLU A 101 10.38 -3.92 -10.34
C GLU A 101 10.28 -2.57 -11.06
N VAL A 102 11.17 -1.64 -10.72
CA VAL A 102 11.26 -0.34 -11.40
C VAL A 102 12.25 -0.46 -12.55
N LYS A 103 11.78 -0.28 -13.79
CA LYS A 103 12.59 -0.31 -15.00
C LYS A 103 12.53 1.07 -15.66
N GLY A 104 13.57 1.88 -15.43
CA GLY A 104 13.56 3.29 -15.84
C GLY A 104 12.51 4.08 -15.05
N THR A 105 11.57 4.72 -15.75
CA THR A 105 10.43 5.43 -15.14
C THR A 105 9.19 4.57 -14.93
N ALA A 106 9.19 3.32 -15.43
CA ALA A 106 8.04 2.43 -15.36
C ALA A 106 8.15 1.44 -14.20
N THR A 107 7.01 1.11 -13.58
CA THR A 107 6.90 0.00 -12.62
C THR A 107 6.30 -1.22 -13.30
N VAL A 108 7.04 -2.32 -13.35
CA VAL A 108 6.61 -3.60 -13.90
C VAL A 108 6.17 -4.52 -12.76
N MET A 109 4.96 -5.04 -12.88
CA MET A 109 4.32 -5.92 -11.91
C MET A 109 4.25 -7.33 -12.49
N THR A 110 4.96 -8.29 -11.89
CA THR A 110 5.01 -9.70 -12.35
C THR A 110 4.43 -10.62 -11.30
N THR A 111 3.39 -11.38 -11.63
CA THR A 111 2.80 -12.34 -10.69
C THR A 111 3.81 -13.44 -10.35
N ILE A 112 4.04 -13.68 -9.06
CA ILE A 112 4.95 -14.71 -8.55
C ILE A 112 4.17 -15.96 -8.12
N ALA A 113 3.03 -15.76 -7.44
CA ALA A 113 2.22 -16.86 -6.96
C ALA A 113 0.78 -16.44 -6.70
N ASP A 114 -0.13 -17.39 -6.85
CA ASP A 114 -1.48 -17.35 -6.29
C ASP A 114 -1.52 -18.29 -5.09
N LEU A 115 -1.84 -17.73 -3.93
CA LEU A 115 -1.81 -18.39 -2.62
C LEU A 115 -3.21 -18.38 -1.99
N LYS A 116 -3.40 -19.24 -0.99
CA LYS A 116 -4.57 -19.19 -0.11
C LYS A 116 -4.13 -19.15 1.34
N THR A 117 -4.87 -18.42 2.17
CA THR A 117 -4.64 -18.44 3.61
C THR A 117 -5.09 -19.76 4.24
N ASP A 118 -4.34 -20.22 5.23
CA ASP A 118 -4.68 -21.37 6.05
C ASP A 118 -5.70 -21.02 7.16
N ALA A 119 -6.02 -21.99 8.04
CA ALA A 119 -6.93 -21.81 9.17
C ALA A 119 -6.46 -20.75 10.18
N THR A 120 -5.17 -20.39 10.17
CA THR A 120 -4.58 -19.35 11.02
C THR A 120 -4.50 -17.99 10.33
N GLY A 121 -5.07 -17.89 9.12
CA GLY A 121 -5.07 -16.69 8.30
C GLY A 121 -3.73 -16.43 7.60
N LYS A 122 -2.84 -17.44 7.52
CA LYS A 122 -1.50 -17.27 6.96
C LYS A 122 -1.40 -17.75 5.52
N ALA A 123 -0.76 -16.97 4.67
CA ALA A 123 -0.32 -17.37 3.33
C ALA A 123 1.21 -17.33 3.26
N THR A 124 1.81 -18.45 2.85
CA THR A 124 3.26 -18.63 2.84
C THR A 124 3.77 -18.88 1.42
N LEU A 125 4.76 -18.11 1.00
CA LEU A 125 5.57 -18.34 -0.18
C LEU A 125 6.88 -19.01 0.22
N THR A 126 7.29 -20.04 -0.52
CA THR A 126 8.65 -20.57 -0.47
C THR A 126 9.18 -20.69 -1.89
N LYS A 127 10.24 -19.95 -2.20
CA LYS A 127 10.86 -19.86 -3.54
C LYS A 127 12.36 -19.70 -3.44
N THR A 128 13.07 -20.07 -4.48
CA THR A 128 14.49 -19.72 -4.64
C THR A 128 14.66 -18.26 -5.05
N TRP A 129 15.84 -17.68 -4.79
CA TRP A 129 16.19 -16.35 -5.30
C TRP A 129 16.09 -16.25 -6.83
N ALA A 130 16.46 -17.33 -7.53
CA ALA A 130 16.38 -17.40 -8.98
C ALA A 130 14.93 -17.31 -9.50
N GLU A 131 13.98 -17.97 -8.82
CA GLU A 131 12.55 -17.86 -9.15
C GLU A 131 11.97 -16.45 -8.88
N LEU A 132 12.62 -15.65 -8.03
CA LEU A 132 12.30 -14.23 -7.83
C LEU A 132 13.05 -13.30 -8.81
N GLY A 133 13.85 -13.87 -9.71
CA GLY A 133 14.61 -13.15 -10.73
C GLY A 133 16.00 -12.70 -10.30
N ILE A 134 16.55 -13.25 -9.21
CA ILE A 134 17.93 -13.01 -8.77
C ILE A 134 18.72 -14.32 -8.92
N THR A 135 19.41 -14.47 -10.05
CA THR A 135 20.18 -15.69 -10.37
C THR A 135 21.47 -15.83 -9.56
N THR A 136 22.07 -14.70 -9.18
CA THR A 136 23.30 -14.65 -8.36
C THR A 136 23.02 -13.76 -7.14
N PRO A 137 22.39 -14.29 -6.08
CA PRO A 137 22.09 -13.49 -4.89
C PRO A 137 23.38 -13.11 -4.16
N ALA A 138 23.47 -11.83 -3.77
CA ALA A 138 24.55 -11.26 -2.98
C ALA A 138 23.98 -10.58 -1.75
N VAL A 139 24.81 -10.32 -0.75
CA VAL A 139 24.39 -9.53 0.42
C VAL A 139 23.88 -8.17 -0.07
N GLY A 140 22.69 -7.77 0.38
CA GLY A 140 22.00 -6.56 -0.08
C GLY A 140 21.10 -6.77 -1.31
N SER A 141 21.12 -7.93 -1.97
CA SER A 141 20.09 -8.29 -2.96
C SER A 141 18.70 -8.12 -2.35
N SER A 142 17.77 -7.49 -3.07
CA SER A 142 16.42 -7.28 -2.56
C SER A 142 15.37 -7.46 -3.64
N VAL A 143 14.18 -7.90 -3.22
CA VAL A 143 13.01 -8.03 -4.09
C VAL A 143 11.85 -7.34 -3.42
N SER A 144 11.26 -6.37 -4.11
CA SER A 144 10.04 -5.68 -3.68
C SER A 144 8.82 -6.49 -4.13
N LEU A 145 7.88 -6.69 -3.22
CA LEU A 145 6.73 -7.56 -3.37
C LEU A 145 5.45 -6.84 -2.94
N THR A 146 4.35 -7.18 -3.58
CA THR A 146 3.01 -6.70 -3.25
C THR A 146 2.06 -7.88 -3.09
N TRP A 147 1.44 -7.96 -1.91
CA TRP A 147 0.36 -8.90 -1.60
C TRP A 147 -0.97 -8.24 -1.93
N THR A 148 -1.78 -8.86 -2.77
CA THR A 148 -3.11 -8.35 -3.10
C THR A 148 -4.17 -9.42 -2.91
N GLY A 149 -5.40 -8.98 -2.66
CA GLY A 149 -6.55 -9.86 -2.56
C GLY A 149 -7.82 -9.04 -2.43
N GLU A 150 -8.93 -9.74 -2.26
CA GLU A 150 -10.24 -9.14 -2.06
C GLU A 150 -10.92 -9.82 -0.88
N TYR A 151 -11.49 -9.02 0.02
CA TYR A 151 -12.27 -9.51 1.14
C TYR A 151 -13.55 -8.71 1.28
N LYS A 152 -14.71 -9.41 1.32
CA LYS A 152 -16.04 -8.81 1.42
C LYS A 152 -16.28 -7.70 0.37
N GLY A 153 -15.88 -7.93 -0.88
CA GLY A 153 -16.07 -6.99 -1.99
C GLY A 153 -15.10 -5.81 -2.01
N GLN A 154 -14.10 -5.79 -1.12
CA GLN A 154 -13.10 -4.73 -1.05
C GLN A 154 -11.71 -5.29 -1.32
N THR A 155 -11.00 -4.70 -2.27
CA THR A 155 -9.62 -5.06 -2.59
C THR A 155 -8.66 -4.52 -1.55
N PHE A 156 -7.64 -5.29 -1.19
CA PHE A 156 -6.51 -4.82 -0.39
C PHE A 156 -5.19 -5.03 -1.12
N SER A 157 -4.20 -4.24 -0.72
CA SER A 157 -2.82 -4.33 -1.21
C SER A 157 -1.86 -4.01 -0.07
N ARG A 158 -0.80 -4.81 0.08
CA ARG A 158 0.24 -4.62 1.09
C ARG A 158 1.61 -4.80 0.46
N LEU A 159 2.48 -3.80 0.66
CA LEU A 159 3.86 -3.88 0.19
C LEU A 159 4.71 -4.66 1.19
N SER A 160 5.78 -5.26 0.68
CA SER A 160 6.83 -5.88 1.49
C SER A 160 8.11 -5.94 0.68
N ARG A 161 9.23 -6.19 1.35
CA ARG A 161 10.52 -6.43 0.71
C ARG A 161 11.19 -7.62 1.36
N VAL A 162 11.85 -8.45 0.56
CA VAL A 162 12.84 -9.40 1.06
C VAL A 162 14.23 -8.86 0.79
N GLN A 163 15.14 -9.00 1.75
CA GLN A 163 16.54 -8.60 1.64
C GLN A 163 17.47 -9.76 2.00
N GLY A 164 18.46 -9.98 1.13
CA GLY A 164 19.50 -11.00 1.25
C GLY A 164 20.58 -10.58 2.23
N VAL A 165 20.89 -11.45 3.18
CA VAL A 165 22.02 -11.35 4.12
C VAL A 165 22.86 -12.62 4.10
N ASN A 166 23.98 -12.61 4.82
CA ASN A 166 24.89 -13.76 4.92
C ASN A 166 24.31 -14.90 5.79
#